data_AF-A0A7X5CBF0-F1
#
_entry.id   AF-A0A7X5CBF0-F1
#
_cell.length_a   1.000
_cell.length_b   1.000
_cell.length_c   1.000
_cell.angle_alpha   90.00
_cell.angle_beta   90.00
_cell.angle_gamma   90.00
#
_symmetry.space_group_name_H-M   'P 1'
#
loop_
_entity.id
_entity.type
_entity.pdbx_description
1 polymer ?
#
loop_
_entity_poly.entity_id
_entity_poly.type
_entity_poly.pdbx_seq_one_letter_code
_entity_poly.pdbx_strand_id
1 'polypeptide(L)'
;MRDEKKYALMIDAENVSSKYIEIVTKEAQTLGNVTIRRIYGDWTASAKNSWKDSLLENSLSPIQQYSYTVGKNSSDSAMIIDAMDILYTNDVDGFIIVSSDSDFTKLAMRLRESGKQVVGMGESKTPKPFVRACEQFKTLDVLYKNHHPEQKVNAPERFRKQEIRCVPTERALPREQPKDAQPITNLHAIKETVISLLDENSDEDGWMYLSELGNMIQKLYSDFDCRNYGFHKFGKLIESFPELQTRKDDSSNGITKIVLVRRRED
;
A
#
# COMPACT_ATOMS: atom_id res chain seq x y z
N MET A 1 -23.15 0.32 18.82
CA MET A 1 -21.71 0.19 18.46
C MET A 1 -21.66 -0.38 17.06
N ARG A 2 -20.98 0.27 16.09
CA ARG A 2 -20.65 -0.45 14.85
C ARG A 2 -19.62 -1.49 15.24
N ASP A 3 -19.85 -2.74 14.87
CA ASP A 3 -18.82 -3.76 15.00
C ASP A 3 -17.57 -3.30 14.24
N GLU A 4 -16.42 -3.45 14.87
CA GLU A 4 -15.15 -3.16 14.23
C GLU A 4 -14.91 -4.19 13.13
N LYS A 5 -14.61 -3.71 11.91
CA LYS A 5 -14.39 -4.59 10.75
C LYS A 5 -13.25 -5.56 11.03
N LYS A 6 -13.46 -6.83 10.68
CA LYS A 6 -12.47 -7.91 10.81
C LYS A 6 -11.71 -8.10 9.51
N TYR A 7 -10.38 -8.24 9.59
CA TYR A 7 -9.53 -8.43 8.43
C TYR A 7 -8.62 -9.66 8.55
N ALA A 8 -8.39 -10.32 7.40
CA ALA A 8 -7.33 -11.29 7.23
C ALA A 8 -6.10 -10.64 6.61
N LEU A 9 -4.99 -10.60 7.35
CA LEU A 9 -3.68 -10.18 6.88
C LEU A 9 -2.90 -11.37 6.32
N MET A 10 -2.54 -11.26 5.05
CA MET A 10 -1.88 -12.32 4.28
C MET A 10 -0.63 -11.75 3.60
N ILE A 11 0.54 -12.20 4.05
CA ILE A 11 1.84 -11.64 3.66
C ILE A 11 2.62 -12.64 2.83
N ASP A 12 3.09 -12.21 1.67
CA ASP A 12 3.98 -12.96 0.82
C ASP A 12 5.45 -12.65 1.19
N ALA A 13 6.11 -13.57 1.90
CA ALA A 13 7.47 -13.38 2.39
C ALA A 13 8.54 -13.52 1.30
N GLU A 14 8.17 -13.95 0.08
CA GLU A 14 9.09 -14.12 -1.04
C GLU A 14 9.17 -12.84 -1.88
N ASN A 15 8.04 -12.13 -2.01
CA ASN A 15 7.97 -10.86 -2.73
C ASN A 15 8.10 -9.61 -1.85
N VAL A 16 8.06 -9.74 -0.52
CA VAL A 16 8.13 -8.61 0.43
C VAL A 16 9.31 -8.77 1.38
N SER A 17 9.99 -7.67 1.72
CA SER A 17 11.10 -7.66 2.67
C SER A 17 10.61 -7.53 4.12
N SER A 18 11.27 -8.23 5.06
CA SER A 18 10.96 -8.17 6.50
C SER A 18 10.99 -6.75 7.10
N LYS A 19 11.78 -5.84 6.50
CA LYS A 19 11.87 -4.43 6.94
C LYS A 19 10.52 -3.68 6.89
N TYR A 20 9.56 -4.16 6.10
CA TYR A 20 8.26 -3.51 5.96
C TYR A 20 7.22 -4.00 6.99
N ILE A 21 7.53 -5.03 7.78
CA ILE A 21 6.52 -5.73 8.57
C ILE A 21 5.91 -4.88 9.66
N GLU A 22 6.71 -4.09 10.37
CA GLU A 22 6.21 -3.16 11.38
C GLU A 22 5.21 -2.15 10.77
N ILE A 23 5.49 -1.69 9.55
CA ILE A 23 4.63 -0.74 8.84
C ILE A 23 3.36 -1.42 8.35
N VAL A 24 3.48 -2.64 7.81
CA VAL A 24 2.35 -3.46 7.36
C VAL A 24 1.40 -3.69 8.51
N THR A 25 1.90 -4.14 9.66
CA THR A 25 1.04 -4.44 10.83
C THR A 25 0.41 -3.19 11.39
N LYS A 26 1.16 -2.08 11.45
CA LYS A 26 0.63 -0.78 11.87
C LYS A 26 -0.48 -0.28 10.95
N GLU A 27 -0.27 -0.26 9.63
CA GLU A 27 -1.30 0.18 8.67
C GLU A 27 -2.50 -0.77 8.70
N ALA A 28 -2.29 -2.08 8.83
CA ALA A 28 -3.36 -3.06 8.95
C ALA A 28 -4.25 -2.80 10.17
N GLN A 29 -3.66 -2.45 11.32
CA GLN A 29 -4.41 -2.10 12.53
C GLN A 29 -5.23 -0.81 12.38
N THR A 30 -4.85 0.13 11.51
CA THR A 30 -5.66 1.34 11.26
C THR A 30 -6.95 1.07 10.49
N LEU A 31 -7.06 -0.09 9.83
CA LEU A 31 -8.23 -0.46 9.03
C LEU A 31 -9.32 -1.10 9.87
N GLY A 32 -8.94 -1.80 10.94
CA GLY A 32 -9.83 -2.53 11.85
C GLY A 32 -9.12 -3.68 12.55
N ASN A 33 -9.91 -4.62 13.08
CA ASN A 33 -9.41 -5.74 13.84
C ASN A 33 -8.82 -6.83 12.92
N VAL A 34 -7.51 -7.03 12.97
CA VAL A 34 -6.81 -8.04 12.18
C VAL A 34 -6.82 -9.39 12.91
N THR A 35 -7.83 -10.22 12.63
CA THR A 35 -8.09 -11.50 13.31
C THR A 35 -7.22 -12.65 12.80
N ILE A 36 -6.90 -12.64 11.51
CA ILE A 36 -6.04 -13.65 10.88
C ILE A 36 -4.76 -12.95 10.45
N ARG A 37 -3.61 -13.50 10.83
CA ARG A 37 -2.29 -12.95 10.52
C ARG A 37 -1.39 -14.07 10.05
N ARG A 38 -1.31 -14.24 8.73
CA ARG A 38 -0.56 -15.32 8.09
C ARG A 38 0.52 -14.76 7.18
N ILE A 39 1.62 -15.47 7.13
CA ILE A 39 2.74 -15.14 6.26
C ILE A 39 3.26 -16.41 5.59
N TYR A 40 3.45 -16.34 4.28
CA TYR A 40 3.66 -17.49 3.42
C TYR A 40 5.07 -17.48 2.85
N GLY A 41 5.72 -18.64 2.86
CA GLY A 41 6.97 -18.85 2.15
C GLY A 41 7.75 -20.06 2.64
N ASP A 42 8.89 -20.31 2.00
CA ASP A 42 9.81 -21.35 2.45
C ASP A 42 10.71 -20.90 3.62
N TRP A 43 10.43 -21.35 4.85
CA TRP A 43 11.21 -21.02 6.06
C TRP A 43 12.43 -21.91 6.27
N THR A 44 12.70 -22.88 5.38
CA THR A 44 13.92 -23.70 5.45
C THR A 44 15.15 -22.96 4.90
N ALA A 45 14.94 -21.90 4.10
CA ALA A 45 16.01 -21.09 3.54
C ALA A 45 16.66 -20.21 4.63
N SER A 46 17.99 -20.36 4.80
CA SER A 46 18.81 -19.57 5.74
C SER A 46 18.67 -18.04 5.58
N ALA A 47 18.29 -17.58 4.39
CA ALA A 47 17.98 -16.18 4.10
C ALA A 47 16.81 -15.60 4.94
N LYS A 48 15.98 -16.44 5.56
CA LYS A 48 14.82 -16.00 6.36
C LYS A 48 15.09 -15.91 7.87
N ASN A 49 16.34 -16.00 8.32
CA ASN A 49 16.67 -15.72 9.71
C ASN A 49 16.27 -14.29 10.15
N SER A 50 16.28 -13.33 9.21
CA SER A 50 15.81 -11.96 9.44
C SER A 50 14.31 -11.84 9.73
N TRP A 51 13.53 -12.90 9.48
CA TRP A 51 12.10 -12.94 9.77
C TRP A 51 11.81 -13.44 11.17
N LYS A 52 12.69 -14.22 11.78
CA LYS A 52 12.39 -14.92 13.04
C LYS A 52 11.94 -13.96 14.13
N ASP A 53 12.67 -12.87 14.33
CA ASP A 53 12.36 -11.87 15.34
C ASP A 53 11.10 -11.08 14.96
N SER A 54 11.00 -10.66 13.69
CA SER A 54 9.82 -9.94 13.17
C SER A 54 8.52 -10.75 13.28
N LEU A 55 8.56 -12.07 13.09
CA LEU A 55 7.40 -12.95 13.20
C LEU A 55 6.89 -13.03 14.65
N LEU A 56 7.81 -13.20 15.60
CA LEU A 56 7.49 -13.33 17.02
C LEU A 56 6.94 -12.01 17.59
N GLU A 57 7.58 -10.89 17.27
CA GLU A 57 7.16 -9.57 17.75
C GLU A 57 5.79 -9.16 17.21
N ASN A 58 5.45 -9.56 15.98
CA ASN A 58 4.22 -9.14 15.31
C ASN A 58 3.07 -10.18 15.41
N SER A 59 3.30 -11.30 16.11
CA SER A 59 2.34 -12.40 16.23
C SER A 59 1.82 -12.90 14.87
N LEU A 60 2.73 -13.09 13.92
CA LEU A 60 2.43 -13.62 12.59
C LEU A 60 2.54 -15.14 12.60
N SER A 61 1.56 -15.84 12.06
CA SER A 61 1.58 -17.30 11.90
C SER A 61 2.31 -17.67 10.59
N PRO A 62 3.51 -18.29 10.65
CA PRO A 62 4.22 -18.71 9.45
C PRO A 62 3.55 -19.95 8.83
N ILE A 63 3.24 -19.86 7.54
CA ILE A 63 2.77 -20.96 6.71
C ILE A 63 3.95 -21.42 5.85
N GLN A 64 4.48 -22.61 6.16
CA GLN A 64 5.60 -23.21 5.45
C GLN A 64 5.15 -23.75 4.09
N GLN A 65 5.87 -23.37 3.03
CA GLN A 65 5.74 -23.97 1.71
C GLN A 65 7.11 -24.36 1.18
N TYR A 66 7.28 -25.62 0.79
CA TYR A 66 8.54 -26.09 0.23
C TYR A 66 8.67 -25.66 -1.23
N SER A 67 9.77 -25.00 -1.55
CA SER A 67 10.12 -24.72 -2.94
C SER A 67 10.68 -25.98 -3.61
N TYR A 68 9.83 -26.75 -4.29
CA TYR A 68 10.25 -27.97 -5.00
C TYR A 68 11.16 -27.69 -6.21
N THR A 69 11.10 -26.48 -6.77
CA THR A 69 11.96 -26.01 -7.87
C THR A 69 12.21 -24.51 -7.72
N VAL A 70 13.45 -24.07 -7.93
CA VAL A 70 13.82 -22.66 -7.87
C VAL A 70 13.00 -21.85 -8.89
N GLY A 71 12.29 -20.82 -8.41
CA GLY A 71 11.53 -19.90 -9.26
C GLY A 71 10.09 -20.31 -9.60
N LYS A 72 9.47 -21.24 -8.85
CA LYS A 72 8.02 -21.49 -8.94
C LYS A 72 7.29 -20.94 -7.72
N ASN A 73 6.18 -20.26 -7.99
CA ASN A 73 5.25 -19.57 -7.07
C ASN A 73 4.49 -20.53 -6.12
N SER A 74 5.23 -21.29 -5.32
CA SER A 74 4.67 -22.30 -4.39
C SER A 74 3.98 -21.65 -3.18
N SER A 75 4.51 -20.54 -2.68
CA SER A 75 3.90 -19.72 -1.65
C SER A 75 2.55 -19.14 -2.09
N ASP A 76 2.47 -18.69 -3.34
CA ASP A 76 1.32 -17.93 -3.84
C ASP A 76 0.10 -18.83 -3.96
N SER A 77 0.30 -20.05 -4.45
CA SER A 77 -0.76 -21.06 -4.53
C SER A 77 -1.33 -21.38 -3.14
N ALA A 78 -0.48 -21.55 -2.13
CA ALA A 78 -0.92 -21.80 -0.76
C ALA A 78 -1.68 -20.60 -0.18
N MET A 79 -1.17 -19.38 -0.41
CA MET A 79 -1.82 -18.16 0.01
C MET A 79 -3.20 -17.98 -0.65
N ILE A 80 -3.33 -18.27 -1.94
CA ILE A 80 -4.61 -18.22 -2.66
C ILE A 80 -5.60 -19.23 -2.09
N ILE A 81 -5.17 -20.48 -1.84
CA ILE A 81 -6.03 -21.52 -1.26
C ILE A 81 -6.54 -21.07 0.11
N ASP A 82 -5.64 -20.64 1.00
CA ASP A 82 -6.00 -20.16 2.34
C ASP A 82 -6.95 -18.96 2.27
N ALA A 83 -6.74 -18.02 1.33
CA ALA A 83 -7.63 -16.87 1.16
C ALA A 83 -9.04 -17.30 0.77
N MET A 84 -9.16 -18.30 -0.11
CA MET A 84 -10.45 -18.84 -0.53
C MET A 84 -11.15 -19.57 0.63
N ASP A 85 -10.41 -20.35 1.42
CA ASP A 85 -10.98 -21.03 2.59
C ASP A 85 -11.52 -20.01 3.60
N ILE A 86 -10.74 -18.97 3.92
CA ILE A 86 -11.17 -17.87 4.80
C ILE A 86 -12.39 -17.14 4.21
N LEU A 87 -12.42 -16.93 2.90
CA LEU A 87 -13.55 -16.30 2.22
C LEU A 87 -14.83 -17.12 2.44
N TYR A 88 -14.76 -18.45 2.36
CA TYR A 88 -15.90 -19.34 2.53
C TYR A 88 -16.31 -19.57 3.98
N THR A 89 -15.41 -19.44 4.97
CA THR A 89 -15.86 -19.40 6.38
C THR A 89 -16.64 -18.13 6.70
N ASN A 90 -16.42 -17.06 5.92
CA ASN A 90 -17.15 -15.79 5.99
C ASN A 90 -17.00 -15.04 7.34
N ASP A 91 -15.89 -15.27 8.05
CA ASP A 91 -15.62 -14.68 9.38
C ASP A 91 -14.94 -13.31 9.35
N VAL A 92 -14.55 -12.83 8.16
CA VAL A 92 -13.85 -11.55 7.95
C VAL A 92 -14.60 -10.64 6.99
N ASP A 93 -14.52 -9.34 7.21
CA ASP A 93 -15.10 -8.30 6.36
C ASP A 93 -14.18 -7.92 5.19
N GLY A 94 -12.88 -8.17 5.34
CA GLY A 94 -11.90 -7.85 4.31
C GLY A 94 -10.58 -8.60 4.39
N PHE A 95 -9.79 -8.40 3.35
CA PHE A 95 -8.49 -9.02 3.14
C PHE A 95 -7.42 -7.94 2.93
N ILE A 96 -6.27 -8.15 3.57
CA ILE A 96 -5.08 -7.34 3.38
C ILE A 96 -4.04 -8.23 2.70
N ILE A 97 -3.78 -7.98 1.42
CA ILE A 97 -2.85 -8.74 0.59
C ILE A 97 -1.55 -7.96 0.49
N VAL A 98 -0.48 -8.50 1.06
CA VAL A 98 0.83 -7.85 1.07
C VAL A 98 1.74 -8.57 0.09
N SER A 99 1.82 -8.05 -1.14
CA SER A 99 2.69 -8.54 -2.21
C SER A 99 2.89 -7.45 -3.28
N SER A 100 3.95 -7.59 -4.08
CA SER A 100 4.15 -6.77 -5.30
C SER A 100 3.97 -7.60 -6.59
N ASP A 101 3.51 -8.84 -6.49
CA ASP A 101 3.26 -9.74 -7.62
C ASP A 101 1.88 -9.49 -8.25
N SER A 102 1.82 -9.49 -9.58
CA SER A 102 0.57 -9.41 -10.35
C SER A 102 -0.28 -10.67 -10.29
N ASP A 103 0.25 -11.82 -9.90
CA ASP A 103 -0.50 -13.08 -9.87
C ASP A 103 -1.70 -13.04 -8.89
N PHE A 104 -1.63 -12.20 -7.86
CA PHE A 104 -2.73 -11.97 -6.91
C PHE A 104 -3.89 -11.13 -7.47
N THR A 105 -3.79 -10.61 -8.70
CA THR A 105 -4.85 -9.79 -9.34
C THR A 105 -6.19 -10.53 -9.36
N LYS A 106 -6.21 -11.81 -9.77
CA LYS A 106 -7.45 -12.59 -9.84
C LYS A 106 -8.05 -12.89 -8.47
N LEU A 107 -7.20 -13.12 -7.46
CA LEU A 107 -7.63 -13.28 -6.08
C LEU A 107 -8.31 -12.00 -5.59
N ALA A 108 -7.68 -10.84 -5.74
CA ALA A 108 -8.23 -9.55 -5.33
C ALA A 108 -9.60 -9.27 -5.99
N MET A 109 -9.73 -9.54 -7.29
CA MET A 109 -11.00 -9.43 -8.00
C MET A 109 -12.08 -10.36 -7.40
N ARG A 110 -11.77 -11.64 -7.21
CA ARG A 110 -12.72 -12.64 -6.69
C ARG A 110 -13.21 -12.31 -5.28
N LEU A 111 -12.33 -11.80 -4.43
CA LEU A 111 -12.67 -11.35 -3.06
C LEU A 111 -13.63 -10.16 -3.11
N ARG A 112 -13.39 -9.18 -3.99
CA ARG A 112 -14.30 -8.04 -4.19
C ARG A 112 -15.65 -8.44 -4.78
N GLU A 113 -15.66 -9.36 -5.74
CA GLU A 113 -16.90 -9.93 -6.29
C GLU A 113 -17.75 -10.61 -5.19
N SER A 114 -17.11 -11.08 -4.12
CA SER A 114 -17.79 -11.65 -2.95
C SER A 114 -18.20 -10.60 -1.90
N GLY A 115 -18.09 -9.31 -2.23
CA GLY A 115 -18.42 -8.21 -1.33
C GLY A 115 -17.42 -7.95 -0.20
N LYS A 116 -16.21 -8.53 -0.28
CA LYS A 116 -15.15 -8.30 0.71
C LYS A 116 -14.34 -7.06 0.36
N GLN A 117 -13.95 -6.31 1.38
CA GLN A 117 -13.02 -5.20 1.21
C GLN A 117 -11.61 -5.76 0.94
N VAL A 118 -10.91 -5.25 -0.07
CA VAL A 118 -9.56 -5.71 -0.41
C VAL A 118 -8.58 -4.56 -0.37
N VAL A 119 -7.62 -4.63 0.56
CA VAL A 119 -6.52 -3.67 0.67
C VAL A 119 -5.23 -4.35 0.21
N GLY A 120 -4.63 -3.82 -0.85
CA GLY A 120 -3.30 -4.23 -1.30
C GLY A 120 -2.21 -3.43 -0.59
N MET A 121 -1.09 -4.07 -0.29
CA MET A 121 0.12 -3.40 0.18
C MET A 121 1.32 -3.93 -0.59
N GLY A 122 2.08 -3.04 -1.22
CA GLY A 122 3.23 -3.44 -2.03
C GLY A 122 4.18 -2.29 -2.28
N GLU A 123 5.30 -2.57 -2.94
CA GLU A 123 6.27 -1.54 -3.32
C GLU A 123 5.78 -0.74 -4.53
N SER A 124 6.35 0.43 -4.77
CA SER A 124 5.99 1.29 -5.91
C SER A 124 6.15 0.63 -7.29
N LYS A 125 6.94 -0.44 -7.38
CA LYS A 125 7.10 -1.24 -8.61
C LYS A 125 5.90 -2.16 -8.91
N THR A 126 4.92 -2.22 -8.02
CA THR A 126 3.77 -3.13 -8.13
C THR A 126 2.99 -2.86 -9.43
N PRO A 127 2.68 -3.90 -10.23
CA PRO A 127 1.95 -3.73 -11.49
C PRO A 127 0.56 -3.09 -11.32
N LYS A 128 0.20 -2.20 -12.25
CA LYS A 128 -1.10 -1.51 -12.28
C LYS A 128 -2.31 -2.45 -12.19
N PRO A 129 -2.34 -3.65 -12.83
CA PRO A 129 -3.46 -4.55 -12.74
C PRO A 129 -3.79 -4.97 -11.30
N PHE A 130 -2.79 -5.32 -10.49
CA PHE A 130 -3.01 -5.71 -9.11
C PHE A 130 -3.49 -4.52 -8.26
N VAL A 131 -2.86 -3.35 -8.44
CA VAL A 131 -3.26 -2.12 -7.74
C VAL A 131 -4.73 -1.75 -8.00
N ARG A 132 -5.19 -1.88 -9.25
CA ARG A 132 -6.58 -1.58 -9.64
C ARG A 132 -7.56 -2.69 -9.26
N ALA A 133 -7.08 -3.91 -9.06
CA ALA A 133 -7.90 -5.00 -8.54
C ALA A 133 -8.24 -4.79 -7.07
N CYS A 134 -7.42 -4.09 -6.29
CA CYS A 134 -7.71 -3.73 -4.90
C CYS A 134 -8.70 -2.55 -4.80
N GLU A 135 -9.39 -2.44 -3.67
CA GLU A 135 -10.21 -1.28 -3.32
C GLU A 135 -9.33 -0.11 -2.86
N GLN A 136 -8.31 -0.43 -2.05
CA GLN A 136 -7.28 0.51 -1.63
C GLN A 136 -5.91 -0.14 -1.78
N PHE A 137 -4.89 0.65 -2.09
CA PHE A 137 -3.51 0.20 -2.21
C PHE A 137 -2.57 1.11 -1.41
N LYS A 138 -1.70 0.50 -0.59
CA LYS A 138 -0.71 1.20 0.24
C LYS A 138 0.70 0.90 -0.25
N THR A 139 1.47 1.97 -0.48
CA THR A 139 2.82 1.89 -1.06
C THR A 139 3.89 1.79 0.03
N LEU A 140 4.40 0.58 0.28
CA LEU A 140 5.24 0.26 1.45
C LEU A 140 6.55 1.05 1.52
N ASP A 141 7.24 1.25 0.39
CA ASP A 141 8.51 1.98 0.35
C ASP A 141 8.34 3.48 0.64
N VAL A 142 7.22 4.07 0.23
CA VAL A 142 6.88 5.46 0.59
C VAL A 142 6.61 5.56 2.09
N LEU A 143 5.81 4.63 2.62
CA LEU A 143 5.50 4.60 4.05
C LEU A 143 6.76 4.40 4.90
N TYR A 144 7.66 3.52 4.46
CA TYR A 144 8.93 3.27 5.12
C TYR A 144 9.82 4.50 5.17
N LYS A 145 9.99 5.20 4.04
CA LYS A 145 10.76 6.45 3.99
C LYS A 145 10.19 7.51 4.94
N ASN A 146 8.87 7.63 5.03
CA ASN A 146 8.21 8.60 5.91
C ASN A 146 8.34 8.23 7.40
N HIS A 147 8.42 6.93 7.72
CA HIS A 147 8.61 6.44 9.08
C HIS A 147 10.08 6.49 9.54
N HIS A 148 11.02 6.49 8.59
CA HIS A 148 12.47 6.52 8.83
C HIS A 148 13.14 7.67 8.05
N PRO A 149 12.80 8.95 8.34
CA PRO A 149 13.32 10.09 7.58
C PRO A 149 14.85 10.26 7.69
N GLU A 150 15.47 9.67 8.72
CA GLU A 150 16.92 9.72 8.99
C GLU A 150 17.75 8.74 8.14
N GLN A 151 17.12 7.81 7.41
CA GLN A 151 17.83 6.96 6.42
C GLN A 151 17.85 7.66 5.05
N LYS A 152 18.49 8.84 4.98
CA LYS A 152 19.11 9.25 3.71
C LYS A 152 20.16 8.18 3.40
N VAL A 153 20.01 7.54 2.25
CA VAL A 153 20.90 6.48 1.76
C VAL A 153 22.33 7.02 1.69
N ASN A 154 23.13 6.81 2.74
CA ASN A 154 24.56 6.70 2.60
C ASN A 154 24.80 5.39 1.85
N ALA A 155 24.86 5.48 0.53
CA ALA A 155 25.45 4.43 -0.27
C ALA A 155 26.85 4.14 0.30
N PRO A 156 27.18 2.90 0.69
CA PRO A 156 28.54 2.60 1.07
C PRO A 156 29.39 2.56 -0.21
N GLU A 157 29.94 3.72 -0.60
CA GLU A 157 31.27 3.72 -1.20
C GLU A 157 32.24 3.17 -0.16
N ARG A 158 32.73 1.95 -0.39
CA ARG A 158 34.10 1.57 -0.06
C ARG A 158 34.51 0.40 -0.92
N PHE A 159 35.14 0.75 -2.04
CA PHE A 159 36.16 -0.07 -2.67
C PHE A 159 37.18 -0.52 -1.60
N ARG A 160 37.41 -1.83 -1.48
CA ARG A 160 38.73 -2.33 -1.12
C ARG A 160 39.16 -3.34 -2.18
N LYS A 161 40.11 -2.89 -2.99
CA LYS A 161 40.87 -3.68 -3.96
C LYS A 161 41.44 -4.93 -3.29
N GLN A 162 41.30 -6.08 -3.95
CA GLN A 162 42.35 -7.08 -4.01
C GLN A 162 42.37 -7.67 -5.42
N GLU A 163 43.51 -7.47 -6.07
CA GLU A 163 43.87 -7.96 -7.40
C GLU A 163 43.95 -9.49 -7.40
N ILE A 164 43.51 -10.15 -8.48
CA ILE A 164 44.24 -11.18 -9.24
C ILE A 164 43.53 -11.42 -10.61
N ARG A 165 44.28 -11.06 -11.65
CA ARG A 165 44.33 -11.45 -13.09
C ARG A 165 43.31 -12.42 -13.75
N CYS A 166 42.79 -11.96 -14.91
CA CYS A 166 42.84 -12.55 -16.28
C CYS A 166 41.55 -13.01 -17.04
N VAL A 167 41.09 -12.12 -17.96
CA VAL A 167 40.56 -12.27 -19.37
C VAL A 167 39.17 -12.92 -19.68
N PRO A 168 38.47 -12.61 -20.82
CA PRO A 168 37.22 -11.82 -20.83
C PRO A 168 36.05 -12.43 -21.67
N THR A 169 34.97 -11.62 -21.89
CA THR A 169 33.87 -11.71 -22.90
C THR A 169 32.66 -12.57 -22.44
N GLU A 170 31.37 -12.17 -22.48
CA GLU A 170 30.66 -11.24 -23.35
C GLU A 170 29.26 -10.83 -22.76
N ARG A 171 28.96 -9.52 -22.81
CA ARG A 171 27.64 -8.83 -22.83
C ARG A 171 26.55 -9.17 -21.79
N ALA A 172 26.58 -8.47 -20.66
CA ALA A 172 25.37 -8.16 -19.88
C ALA A 172 24.77 -6.83 -20.37
N LEU A 173 23.48 -6.86 -20.73
CA LEU A 173 22.64 -5.70 -21.02
C LEU A 173 22.69 -4.69 -19.85
N PRO A 174 22.62 -3.36 -20.10
CA PRO A 174 22.61 -2.38 -19.03
C PRO A 174 21.41 -2.63 -18.11
N ARG A 175 21.66 -2.97 -16.84
CA ARG A 175 20.64 -2.92 -15.79
C ARG A 175 20.16 -1.48 -15.71
N GLU A 176 18.95 -1.23 -16.20
CA GLU A 176 18.26 0.03 -15.97
C GLU A 176 18.22 0.29 -14.47
N GLN A 177 18.69 1.47 -14.09
CA GLN A 177 18.63 1.96 -12.72
C GLN A 177 17.16 2.04 -12.27
N PRO A 178 16.83 1.73 -11.00
CA PRO A 178 15.46 1.85 -10.52
C PRO A 178 15.05 3.31 -10.60
N LYS A 179 14.15 3.61 -11.54
CA LYS A 179 13.47 4.91 -11.66
C LYS A 179 12.79 5.21 -10.34
N ASP A 180 12.97 6.42 -9.84
CA ASP A 180 12.27 6.92 -8.66
C ASP A 180 10.80 6.51 -8.70
N ALA A 181 10.34 5.96 -7.58
CA ALA A 181 8.98 5.54 -7.33
C ALA A 181 7.98 6.66 -7.65
N GLN A 182 7.48 6.71 -8.88
CA GLN A 182 6.40 7.61 -9.28
C GLN A 182 5.07 6.94 -8.94
N PRO A 183 4.13 7.63 -8.27
CA PRO A 183 2.79 7.10 -8.07
C PRO A 183 2.14 6.76 -9.42
N ILE A 184 1.30 5.73 -9.45
CA ILE A 184 0.64 5.28 -10.69
C ILE A 184 -0.25 6.40 -11.25
N THR A 185 -0.94 7.12 -10.37
CA THR A 185 -1.75 8.29 -10.72
C THR A 185 -0.96 9.58 -10.52
N ASN A 186 -0.88 10.42 -11.55
CA ASN A 186 -0.17 11.70 -11.52
C ASN A 186 -0.96 12.75 -10.70
N LEU A 187 -0.24 13.62 -9.99
CA LEU A 187 -0.79 14.76 -9.24
C LEU A 187 -1.68 15.66 -10.10
N HIS A 188 -1.35 15.89 -11.38
CA HIS A 188 -2.20 16.67 -12.29
C HIS A 188 -3.56 16.01 -12.51
N ALA A 189 -3.61 14.69 -12.71
CA ALA A 189 -4.87 13.97 -12.88
C ALA A 189 -5.74 14.08 -11.62
N ILE A 190 -5.12 13.95 -10.44
CA ILE A 190 -5.83 14.13 -9.16
C ILE A 190 -6.39 15.53 -9.03
N LYS A 191 -5.61 16.56 -9.38
CA LYS A 191 -6.07 17.95 -9.36
C LYS A 191 -7.29 18.16 -10.25
N GLU A 192 -7.25 17.70 -11.50
CA GLU A 192 -8.39 17.81 -12.42
C GLU A 192 -9.63 17.09 -11.87
N THR A 193 -9.48 15.89 -11.31
CA THR A 193 -10.59 15.18 -10.69
C THR A 193 -11.12 15.90 -9.45
N VAL A 194 -10.25 16.48 -8.62
CA VAL A 194 -10.68 17.30 -7.47
C VAL A 194 -11.56 18.45 -7.94
N ILE A 195 -11.14 19.17 -8.98
CA ILE A 195 -11.91 20.30 -9.54
C ILE A 195 -13.25 19.81 -10.07
N SER A 196 -13.26 18.74 -10.88
CA SER A 196 -14.50 18.14 -11.41
C SER A 196 -15.47 17.71 -10.30
N LEU A 197 -14.97 17.09 -9.23
CA LEU A 197 -15.80 16.65 -8.11
C LEU A 197 -16.39 17.83 -7.33
N LEU A 198 -15.63 18.91 -7.16
CA LEU A 198 -16.13 20.13 -6.53
C LEU A 198 -17.21 20.77 -7.38
N ASP A 199 -17.02 20.89 -8.70
CA ASP A 199 -18.00 21.48 -9.60
C ASP A 199 -19.34 20.69 -9.61
N GLU A 200 -19.29 19.36 -9.38
CA GLU A 200 -20.47 18.49 -9.39
C GLU A 200 -21.15 18.30 -8.02
N ASN A 201 -20.42 18.40 -6.90
CA ASN A 201 -20.90 17.96 -5.57
C ASN A 201 -20.85 19.07 -4.50
N SER A 202 -20.52 20.30 -4.87
CA SER A 202 -20.55 21.42 -3.93
C SER A 202 -21.98 21.82 -3.56
N ASP A 203 -22.13 22.44 -2.39
CA ASP A 203 -23.39 23.05 -1.95
C ASP A 203 -23.73 24.34 -2.73
N GLU A 204 -24.85 24.98 -2.38
CA GLU A 204 -25.31 26.22 -3.02
C GLU A 204 -24.30 27.38 -2.91
N ASP A 205 -23.42 27.35 -1.91
CA ASP A 205 -22.35 28.33 -1.68
C ASP A 205 -21.00 27.90 -2.30
N GLY A 206 -20.97 26.78 -3.01
CA GLY A 206 -19.80 26.23 -3.69
C GLY A 206 -18.81 25.51 -2.76
N TRP A 207 -19.21 25.14 -1.54
CA TRP A 207 -18.38 24.43 -0.57
C TRP A 207 -18.67 22.94 -0.51
N MET A 208 -17.65 22.16 -0.18
CA MET A 208 -17.74 20.73 0.05
C MET A 208 -16.90 20.31 1.26
N TYR A 209 -17.33 19.28 1.99
CA TYR A 209 -16.53 18.70 3.08
C TYR A 209 -15.26 18.04 2.55
N LEU A 210 -14.10 18.44 3.07
CA LEU A 210 -12.80 17.88 2.69
C LEU A 210 -12.74 16.36 2.92
N SER A 211 -13.39 15.87 3.98
CA SER A 211 -13.49 14.43 4.26
C SER A 211 -14.28 13.68 3.20
N GLU A 212 -15.33 14.29 2.67
CA GLU A 212 -16.17 13.69 1.64
C GLU A 212 -15.42 13.64 0.30
N LEU A 213 -14.78 14.75 -0.07
CA LEU A 213 -13.88 14.81 -1.22
C LEU A 213 -12.78 13.74 -1.13
N GLY A 214 -12.13 13.61 0.03
CA GLY A 214 -11.11 12.59 0.25
C GLY A 214 -11.63 11.15 0.06
N ASN A 215 -12.85 10.88 0.54
CA ASN A 215 -13.50 9.57 0.36
C ASN A 215 -13.84 9.30 -1.12
N MET A 216 -14.29 10.30 -1.87
CA MET A 216 -14.58 10.15 -3.30
C MET A 216 -13.30 9.86 -4.11
N ILE A 217 -12.21 10.58 -3.84
CA ILE A 217 -10.93 10.35 -4.53
C ILE A 217 -10.40 8.94 -4.25
N GLN A 218 -10.47 8.48 -3.00
CA GLN A 218 -10.05 7.12 -2.66
C GLN A 218 -10.88 6.04 -3.38
N LYS A 219 -12.16 6.30 -3.65
CA LYS A 219 -13.01 5.39 -4.43
C LYS A 219 -12.65 5.37 -5.92
N LEU A 220 -12.23 6.49 -6.49
CA LEU A 220 -11.83 6.60 -7.89
C LEU A 220 -10.40 6.07 -8.14
N TYR A 221 -9.51 6.29 -7.18
CA TYR A 221 -8.09 5.96 -7.27
C TYR A 221 -7.67 5.10 -6.08
N SER A 222 -7.63 3.78 -6.28
CA SER A 222 -7.21 2.82 -5.24
C SER A 222 -5.78 3.09 -4.75
N ASP A 223 -4.91 3.62 -5.61
CA ASP A 223 -3.51 3.98 -5.31
C ASP A 223 -3.33 5.33 -4.61
N PHE A 224 -4.42 6.07 -4.37
CA PHE A 224 -4.31 7.41 -3.81
C PHE A 224 -3.97 7.38 -2.31
N ASP A 225 -2.80 7.95 -1.99
CA ASP A 225 -2.39 8.30 -0.64
C ASP A 225 -1.59 9.61 -0.71
N CYS A 226 -1.94 10.62 0.09
CA CYS A 226 -1.27 11.93 0.07
C CYS A 226 0.24 11.82 0.34
N ARG A 227 0.67 10.78 1.06
CA ARG A 227 2.07 10.47 1.36
C ARG A 227 2.87 10.14 0.10
N ASN A 228 2.23 9.58 -0.92
CA ASN A 228 2.84 9.30 -2.23
C ASN A 228 3.25 10.58 -2.97
N TYR A 229 2.69 11.74 -2.59
CA TYR A 229 2.97 13.05 -3.17
C TYR A 229 3.78 13.95 -2.25
N GLY A 230 4.31 13.42 -1.14
CA GLY A 230 5.10 14.18 -0.17
C GLY A 230 4.29 14.93 0.90
N PHE A 231 2.99 14.64 1.05
CA PHE A 231 2.14 15.30 2.04
C PHE A 231 1.71 14.32 3.14
N HIS A 232 1.79 14.74 4.41
CA HIS A 232 1.34 13.93 5.55
C HIS A 232 -0.16 14.01 5.81
N LYS A 233 -0.86 15.01 5.25
CA LYS A 233 -2.30 15.24 5.44
C LYS A 233 -2.94 15.64 4.13
N PHE A 234 -4.12 15.11 3.85
CA PHE A 234 -4.89 15.44 2.65
C PHE A 234 -5.19 16.94 2.54
N GLY A 235 -5.54 17.61 3.64
CA GLY A 235 -5.74 19.07 3.63
C GLY A 235 -4.51 19.87 3.17
N LYS A 236 -3.29 19.38 3.46
CA LYS A 236 -2.05 20.03 3.00
C LYS A 236 -1.80 19.84 1.50
N LEU A 237 -2.21 18.68 0.97
CA LEU A 237 -2.21 18.45 -0.48
C LEU A 237 -3.18 19.41 -1.18
N ILE A 238 -4.41 19.56 -0.66
CA ILE A 238 -5.40 20.48 -1.23
C ILE A 238 -4.96 21.95 -1.13
N GLU A 239 -4.38 22.36 0.00
CA GLU A 239 -3.79 23.70 0.16
C GLU A 239 -2.64 24.00 -0.81
N SER A 240 -2.00 22.96 -1.38
CA SER A 240 -0.93 23.13 -2.38
C SER A 240 -1.45 23.49 -3.77
N PHE A 241 -2.74 23.29 -4.05
CA PHE A 241 -3.36 23.66 -5.32
C PHE A 241 -3.80 25.12 -5.29
N PRO A 242 -3.23 26.01 -6.13
CA PRO A 242 -3.51 27.44 -6.08
C PRO A 242 -4.97 27.80 -6.41
N GLU A 243 -5.66 26.95 -7.17
CA GLU A 243 -7.05 27.12 -7.59
C GLU A 243 -8.06 26.76 -6.50
N LEU A 244 -7.60 26.24 -5.36
CA LEU A 244 -8.47 25.80 -4.27
C LEU A 244 -8.36 26.70 -3.04
N GLN A 245 -9.45 26.77 -2.30
CA GLN A 245 -9.54 27.46 -1.02
C GLN A 245 -10.07 26.49 0.03
N THR A 246 -9.42 26.45 1.20
CA THR A 246 -9.88 25.69 2.36
C THR A 246 -10.35 26.63 3.46
N ARG A 247 -11.40 26.24 4.17
CA ARG A 247 -11.94 26.94 5.33
C ARG A 247 -12.12 25.95 6.47
N LYS A 248 -11.86 26.39 7.70
CA LYS A 248 -12.13 25.61 8.91
C LYS A 248 -13.32 26.24 9.60
N ASP A 249 -14.37 25.45 9.79
CA ASP A 249 -15.54 25.86 10.58
C ASP A 249 -15.69 24.94 11.79
N ASP A 250 -16.42 25.43 12.79
CA ASP A 250 -16.78 24.61 13.94
C ASP A 250 -17.98 23.72 13.57
N SER A 251 -17.91 22.44 13.92
CA SER A 251 -19.04 21.53 13.76
C SER A 251 -20.23 22.01 14.59
N SER A 252 -21.45 21.58 14.24
CA SER A 252 -22.68 21.85 14.99
C SER A 252 -22.61 21.52 16.48
N ASN A 253 -21.71 20.60 16.88
CA ASN A 253 -21.48 20.23 18.27
C ASN A 253 -20.34 21.00 18.97
N GLY A 254 -19.65 21.92 18.28
CA GLY A 254 -18.58 22.79 18.82
C GLY A 254 -17.27 22.09 19.21
N ILE A 255 -17.20 20.76 19.16
CA ILE A 255 -16.06 19.95 19.64
C ILE A 255 -15.08 19.62 18.50
N THR A 256 -15.58 19.47 17.28
CA THR A 256 -14.78 19.07 16.11
C THR A 256 -14.71 20.20 15.09
N LYS A 257 -13.53 20.43 14.53
CA LYS A 257 -13.36 21.37 13.41
C LYS A 257 -13.62 20.63 12.11
N ILE A 258 -14.58 21.10 11.33
CA ILE A 258 -14.83 20.66 9.96
C ILE A 258 -13.95 21.47 9.01
N VAL A 259 -13.46 20.82 7.97
CA VAL A 259 -12.69 21.49 6.91
C VAL A 259 -13.51 21.44 5.65
N LEU A 260 -13.83 22.61 5.12
CA LEU A 260 -14.52 22.80 3.85
C LEU A 260 -13.49 23.19 2.79
N VAL A 261 -13.77 22.81 1.55
CA VAL A 261 -12.97 23.14 0.37
C VAL A 261 -13.90 23.65 -0.72
N ARG A 262 -13.44 24.66 -1.46
CA ARG A 262 -14.09 25.15 -2.67
C ARG A 262 -13.06 25.49 -3.74
N ARG A 263 -13.52 25.62 -4.97
CA ARG A 263 -12.77 26.24 -6.06
C ARG A 263 -12.72 27.76 -5.84
N ARG A 264 -11.57 28.38 -6.11
CA ARG A 264 -11.48 29.84 -6.17
C ARG A 264 -12.17 30.31 -7.44
N GLU A 265 -13.05 31.28 -7.30
CA GLU A 265 -13.49 32.10 -8.42
C GLU A 265 -12.38 33.14 -8.67
N ASP A 266 -11.92 33.23 -9.91
CA ASP A 266 -10.93 34.21 -10.35
C ASP A 266 -11.48 35.65 -10.31
#